data_AF-A0AAN8EQU6-F1
#
_entry.id   AF-A0AAN8EQU6-F1
#
_cell.length_a   1.000
_cell.length_b   1.000
_cell.length_c   1.000
_cell.angle_alpha   90.00
_cell.angle_beta   90.00
_cell.angle_gamma   90.00
#
_symmetry.space_group_name_H-M   'P 1'
#
loop_
_entity.id
_entity.type
_entity.pdbx_description
1 polymer ?
#
loop_
_entity_poly.entity_id
_entity_poly.type
_entity_poly.pdbx_seq_one_letter_code
_entity_poly.pdbx_strand_id
1 'polypeptide(L)' 'VREVILLNKVIEACLSVGHTEEHYNKIKNFMNEHKEAAELNQFHKALEIVSIRIAWINDHLNTLLDYFQQA' A
#
# COMPACT_ATOMS: atom_id res chain seq x y z
N VAL A 1 14.30 -5.56 21.20
CA VAL A 1 12.83 -5.79 21.15
C VAL A 1 12.04 -4.50 20.90
N ARG A 2 12.13 -3.48 21.77
CA ARG A 2 11.39 -2.20 21.59
C ARG A 2 11.67 -1.50 20.25
N GLU A 3 12.93 -1.41 19.86
CA GLU A 3 13.35 -0.74 18.62
C GLU A 3 12.83 -1.45 17.36
N VAL A 4 12.84 -2.79 17.35
CA VAL A 4 12.28 -3.60 16.26
C VAL A 4 10.77 -3.39 16.12
N ILE A 5 10.04 -3.33 17.24
CA ILE A 5 8.61 -3.04 17.24
C ILE A 5 8.33 -1.64 16.71
N LEU A 6 9.14 -0.64 17.12
CA LEU A 6 8.99 0.72 16.64
C LEU A 6 9.25 0.82 15.13
N LEU A 7 10.32 0.19 14.65
CA LEU A 7 10.66 0.15 13.22
C LEU A 7 9.52 -0.45 12.39
N ASN A 8 8.96 -1.58 12.82
CA ASN A 8 7.84 -2.21 12.12
C ASN A 8 6.61 -1.29 12.05
N LYS A 9 6.28 -0.58 13.13
CA LYS A 9 5.16 0.38 13.13
C LYS A 9 5.41 1.58 12.23
N VAL A 10 6.65 2.06 12.17
CA VAL A 10 7.03 3.17 11.28
C VAL A 10 6.90 2.73 9.83
N ILE A 11 7.39 1.54 9.47
CA ILE A 11 7.26 0.98 8.12
C ILE A 11 5.77 0.86 7.75
N GLU A 12 4.95 0.27 8.62
CA GLU A 12 3.50 0.14 8.37
C GLU A 12 2.84 1.50 8.13
N ALA A 13 3.16 2.52 8.94
CA ALA A 13 2.61 3.87 8.79
C ALA A 13 3.07 4.54 7.48
N CYS A 14 4.33 4.39 7.10
CA CYS A 14 4.86 4.96 5.85
C CYS A 14 4.19 4.34 4.60
N LEU A 15 3.80 3.08 4.68
CA LEU A 15 3.22 2.34 3.56
C LEU A 15 1.68 2.39 3.52
N SER A 16 1.03 2.92 4.57
CA SER A 16 -0.42 2.79 4.76
C SER A 16 -1.29 3.62 3.81
N VAL A 17 -0.73 4.58 3.08
CA VAL A 17 -1.49 5.55 2.24
C VAL A 17 -1.53 5.21 0.76
N GLY A 18 -0.78 4.20 0.30
CA GLY A 18 -0.71 3.84 -1.13
C GLY A 18 -2.06 3.33 -1.67
N HIS A 19 -2.44 3.83 -2.85
CA HIS A 19 -3.70 3.47 -3.52
C HIS A 19 -3.63 3.61 -5.06
N THR A 20 -2.42 3.70 -5.61
CA THR A 20 -2.20 3.83 -7.06
C THR A 20 -1.12 2.85 -7.51
N GLU A 21 -1.09 2.54 -8.81
CA GLU A 21 -0.04 1.71 -9.42
C GLU A 21 1.37 2.29 -9.20
N GLU A 22 1.50 3.61 -9.17
CA GLU A 22 2.78 4.25 -8.85
C GLU A 22 3.25 3.91 -7.43
N HIS A 23 2.35 3.92 -6.44
CA HIS A 23 2.69 3.52 -5.07
C HIS A 23 3.09 2.05 -5.01
N TYR A 24 2.35 1.17 -5.69
CA TYR A 24 2.69 -0.26 -5.76
C TYR A 24 4.10 -0.47 -6.33
N ASN A 25 4.40 0.19 -7.45
CA ASN A 25 5.70 0.08 -8.11
C ASN A 25 6.84 0.67 -7.27
N LYS A 26 6.62 1.77 -6.54
CA LYS A 26 7.62 2.32 -5.61
C LYS A 26 8.00 1.31 -4.52
N ILE A 27 7.01 0.65 -3.91
CA ILE A 27 7.24 -0.38 -2.88
C ILE A 27 7.98 -1.57 -3.48
N LYS A 28 7.51 -2.06 -4.64
CA LYS A 28 8.13 -3.20 -5.34
C LYS A 28 9.58 -2.92 -5.72
N ASN A 29 9.87 -1.73 -6.26
CA ASN A 29 11.21 -1.32 -6.64
C ASN A 29 12.11 -1.20 -5.42
N PHE A 30 11.61 -0.60 -4.32
CA PHE A 30 12.35 -0.54 -3.07
C PHE A 30 12.75 -1.93 -2.56
N MET A 31 11.83 -2.91 -2.58
CA MET A 31 12.13 -4.29 -2.18
C MET A 31 13.15 -4.98 -3.11
N ASN A 32 13.14 -4.65 -4.41
CA ASN A 32 14.10 -5.19 -5.36
C ASN A 32 15.51 -4.60 -5.16
N GLU A 33 15.58 -3.32 -4.82
CA GLU A 33 16.83 -2.59 -4.55
C GLU A 33 17.41 -2.94 -3.17
N HIS A 34 16.55 -3.21 -2.19
CA HIS A 34 16.91 -3.49 -0.79
C HIS A 34 16.41 -4.87 -0.36
N LYS A 35 17.27 -5.88 -0.45
CA LYS A 35 16.91 -7.28 -0.16
C LYS A 35 16.40 -7.48 1.26
N GLU A 36 16.93 -6.74 2.23
CA GLU A 36 16.50 -6.73 3.63
C GLU A 36 15.03 -6.31 3.77
N ALA A 37 14.54 -5.42 2.90
CA ALA A 37 13.13 -5.02 2.90
C ALA A 37 12.23 -6.15 2.37
N ALA A 38 12.73 -6.96 1.43
CA ALA A 38 12.02 -8.12 0.92
C ALA A 38 11.88 -9.26 1.95
N GLU A 39 12.71 -9.28 3.00
CA GLU A 39 12.59 -10.22 4.12
C GLU A 39 11.53 -9.80 5.15
N LEU A 40 11.09 -8.54 5.12
CA LEU A 40 10.11 -7.99 6.05
C LEU A 40 8.68 -8.16 5.54
N ASN A 41 7.85 -8.86 6.32
CA ASN A 41 6.46 -9.15 5.98
C ASN A 41 5.61 -7.88 5.78
N GLN A 42 5.98 -6.76 6.41
CA GLN A 42 5.29 -5.48 6.30
C GLN A 42 5.26 -4.96 4.85
N PHE A 43 6.33 -5.14 4.08
CA PHE A 43 6.39 -4.71 2.70
C PHE A 43 5.48 -5.55 1.78
N HIS A 44 5.45 -6.87 2.00
CA HIS A 44 4.54 -7.76 1.27
C HIS A 44 3.08 -7.45 1.55
N LYS A 45 2.73 -7.27 2.83
CA LYS A 45 1.39 -6.82 3.24
C LYS A 45 1.00 -5.49 2.62
N ALA A 46 1.95 -4.56 2.53
CA ALA A 46 1.70 -3.27 1.89
C ALA A 46 1.39 -3.44 0.39
N LEU A 47 2.14 -4.28 -0.35
CA LEU A 47 1.84 -4.57 -1.75
C LEU A 47 0.44 -5.17 -1.92
N GLU A 48 0.06 -6.13 -1.07
CA GLU A 48 -1.28 -6.75 -1.09
C GLU A 48 -2.39 -5.72 -0.85
N ILE A 49 -2.25 -4.90 0.20
CA ILE A 49 -3.24 -3.86 0.54
C ILE A 49 -3.37 -2.83 -0.57
N VAL A 50 -2.25 -2.38 -1.16
CA VAL A 50 -2.26 -1.42 -2.25
C VAL A 50 -2.95 -2.02 -3.49
N SER A 51 -2.69 -3.28 -3.81
CA SER A 51 -3.36 -3.99 -4.91
C SER A 51 -4.88 -4.07 -4.71
N ILE A 52 -5.33 -4.43 -3.50
CA ILE A 52 -6.76 -4.48 -3.14
C ILE A 52 -7.41 -3.10 -3.33
N ARG A 53 -6.73 -2.03 -2.90
CA ARG A 53 -7.25 -0.66 -3.04
C ARG A 53 -7.37 -0.23 -4.49
N ILE A 54 -6.37 -0.53 -5.31
CA ILE A 54 -6.39 -0.23 -6.74
C ILE A 54 -7.57 -0.95 -7.41
N ALA A 55 -7.74 -2.24 -7.13
CA ALA A 55 -8.86 -3.02 -7.66
C ALA A 55 -10.20 -2.41 -7.24
N TRP A 56 -10.36 -2.10 -5.94
CA TRP A 56 -11.58 -1.51 -5.43
C TRP A 56 -11.90 -0.17 -6.11
N ILE A 57 -10.90 0.71 -6.27
CA ILE A 57 -11.07 1.99 -6.96
C ILE A 57 -11.51 1.75 -8.41
N ASN A 58 -10.84 0.87 -9.14
CA ASN A 58 -11.19 0.57 -10.53
C ASN A 58 -12.61 0.04 -10.67
N ASP A 59 -13.05 -0.80 -9.72
CA ASP A 59 -14.37 -1.41 -9.74
C ASP A 59 -15.50 -0.45 -9.32
N HIS A 60 -15.21 0.54 -8.46
CA HIS A 60 -16.26 1.33 -7.78
C HIS A 60 -16.19 2.85 -8.03
N LEU A 61 -15.15 3.38 -8.67
CA LEU A 61 -14.98 4.83 -8.85
C LEU A 61 -16.18 5.48 -9.55
N ASN A 62 -16.62 4.92 -10.68
CA ASN A 62 -17.75 5.48 -11.43
C ASN A 62 -19.04 5.43 -10.60
N THR A 63 -19.29 4.32 -9.89
CA THR A 63 -20.45 4.19 -9.00
C THR A 63 -20.45 5.26 -7.90
N LEU A 64 -19.29 5.55 -7.31
CA LEU A 64 -19.17 6.62 -6.32
C LEU A 64 -19.40 8.01 -6.94
N LEU A 65 -18.81 8.28 -8.11
CA LEU A 65 -19.01 9.55 -8.81
C LEU A 65 -20.50 9.76 -9.13
N ASP A 66 -21.18 8.75 -9.65
CA ASP A 66 -22.60 8.80 -9.95
C ASP A 66 -23.45 9.06 -8.71
N TYR A 67 -23.15 8.37 -7.59
CA TYR A 67 -23.86 8.53 -6.33
C TYR A 67 -23.72 9.97 -5.77
N PHE A 68 -22.51 10.51 -5.74
CA PHE A 68 -22.25 11.83 -5.15
C PHE A 68 -22.56 13.00 -6.08
N GLN A 69 -22.60 12.80 -7.41
CA GLN A 69 -23.07 13.85 -8.34
C GLN A 69 -24.59 14.03 -8.33
N GLN A 70 -25.34 13.04 -7.84
CA GLN A 70 -26.79 13.10 -7.67
C GLN A 70 -27.22 13.65 -6.29
N ALA A 71 -26.28 13.95 -5.40
CA ALA A 71 -26.50 14.55 -4.07
C ALA A 71 -26.48 16.09 -4.14
#